data_AF-A0A097PLM3-F1
#
_entry.id   AF-A0A097PLM3-F1
#
_cell.length_a   1.000
_cell.length_b   1.000
_cell.length_c   1.000
_cell.angle_alpha   90.00
_cell.angle_beta   90.00
_cell.angle_gamma   90.00
#
_symmetry.space_group_name_H-M   'P 1'
#
loop_
_entity.id
_entity.type
_entity.pdbx_description
1 polymer ?
#
loop_
_entity_poly.entity_id
_entity_poly.type
_entity_poly.pdbx_seq_one_letter_code
_entity_poly.pdbx_strand_id
1 'polypeptide(L)' 'MQASAHCTSHFGYKSSTPYMPHLSLLYADLTEEEKKKAEERANNLDDGISSLSFPVSRLALYKTDTEDKTLRSWEKI' A
#
# COMPACT_ATOMS: atom_id res chain seq x y z
N MET A 1 -5.52 -13.77 -0.26
CA MET A 1 -5.08 -14.20 1.10
C MET A 1 -3.83 -15.08 1.09
N GLN A 2 -3.67 -16.02 0.14
CA GLN A 2 -2.53 -16.95 0.11
C GLN A 2 -1.15 -16.25 0.07
N ALA A 3 -0.97 -15.19 -0.73
CA ALA A 3 0.30 -14.47 -0.82
C ALA A 3 0.72 -13.85 0.52
N SER A 4 -0.21 -13.19 1.23
CA SER A 4 0.06 -12.65 2.57
C SER A 4 0.44 -13.76 3.54
N ALA A 5 -0.35 -14.84 3.63
CA ALA A 5 -0.06 -15.96 4.52
C ALA A 5 1.29 -16.64 4.20
N HIS A 6 1.63 -16.78 2.91
CA HIS A 6 2.91 -17.32 2.47
C HIS A 6 4.08 -16.44 2.94
N CYS A 7 4.01 -15.13 2.71
CA CYS A 7 5.06 -14.20 3.12
C CYS A 7 5.19 -14.12 4.65
N THR A 8 4.08 -13.97 5.38
CA THR A 8 4.13 -13.86 6.85
C THR A 8 4.70 -15.12 7.49
N SER A 9 4.36 -16.30 6.99
CA SER A 9 4.98 -17.56 7.41
C SER A 9 6.47 -17.61 7.08
N HIS A 10 6.89 -17.17 5.88
CA HIS A 10 8.29 -17.24 5.44
C HIS A 10 9.19 -16.31 6.27
N PHE A 11 8.72 -15.10 6.58
CA PHE A 11 9.46 -14.12 7.36
C PHE A 11 9.23 -14.23 8.88
N GLY A 12 8.45 -15.22 9.34
CA GLY A 12 8.11 -15.40 10.76
C GLY A 12 7.31 -14.25 11.37
N TYR A 13 6.66 -13.43 10.53
CA TYR A 13 5.87 -12.28 10.95
C TYR A 13 4.45 -12.72 11.32
N LYS A 14 3.90 -12.18 12.42
CA LYS A 14 2.51 -12.41 12.84
C LYS A 14 1.69 -11.15 12.55
N SER A 15 0.74 -11.26 11.63
CA SER A 15 -0.22 -10.18 11.36
C SER A 15 -1.19 -10.02 12.53
N SER A 16 -1.42 -8.79 12.97
CA SER A 16 -2.43 -8.46 13.99
C SER A 16 -3.81 -8.14 13.39
N THR A 17 -3.87 -7.88 12.08
CA THR A 17 -5.09 -7.50 11.36
C THR A 17 -5.32 -8.38 10.12
N PRO A 18 -6.57 -8.51 9.63
CA PRO A 18 -6.84 -9.16 8.36
C PRO A 18 -6.13 -8.46 7.20
N TYR A 19 -5.61 -9.24 6.26
CA TYR A 19 -4.92 -8.71 5.09
C TYR A 19 -5.89 -8.02 4.13
N MET A 20 -5.68 -6.73 3.87
CA MET A 20 -6.37 -5.97 2.84
C MET A 20 -5.40 -5.74 1.65
N PRO A 21 -5.57 -6.43 0.52
CA PRO A 21 -4.73 -6.17 -0.65
C PRO A 21 -5.04 -4.78 -1.20
N HIS A 22 -4.04 -3.90 -1.20
CA HIS A 22 -4.17 -2.55 -1.74
C HIS A 22 -2.83 -2.07 -2.29
N LEU A 23 -2.90 -1.09 -3.19
CA LEU A 23 -1.76 -0.29 -3.64
C LEU A 23 -2.02 1.14 -3.16
N SER A 24 -1.27 1.59 -2.14
CA SER A 24 -1.42 2.95 -1.61
C SER A 24 -1.05 3.98 -2.68
N LEU A 25 -1.95 4.93 -2.95
CA LEU A 25 -1.71 6.03 -3.90
C LEU A 25 -1.11 7.27 -3.22
N LEU A 26 -1.49 7.52 -1.96
CA LEU A 26 -1.07 8.71 -1.21
C LEU A 26 -1.06 8.41 0.30
N TYR A 27 0.01 8.83 0.99
CA TYR A 27 0.03 8.99 2.44
C TYR A 27 0.01 10.46 2.79
N ALA A 28 -1.08 10.90 3.43
CA ALA A 28 -1.24 12.27 3.89
C ALA A 28 -2.27 12.31 5.03
N ASP A 29 -2.05 13.22 5.98
CA ASP A 29 -3.04 13.52 7.01
C ASP A 29 -4.02 14.55 6.41
N LEU A 30 -5.19 14.07 5.97
CA LEU A 30 -6.21 14.85 5.25
C LEU A 30 -7.53 14.88 6.03
N THR A 31 -8.30 15.96 5.90
CA THR A 31 -9.71 15.98 6.34
C THR A 31 -10.57 15.07 5.47
N GLU A 32 -11.78 14.72 5.91
CA GLU A 32 -12.69 13.89 5.12
C GLU A 32 -13.07 14.55 3.77
N GLU A 33 -13.22 15.88 3.75
CA GLU A 33 -13.47 16.64 2.52
C GLU A 33 -12.26 16.57 1.57
N GLU A 34 -11.04 16.63 2.10
CA GLU A 34 -9.83 16.52 1.31
C GLU A 34 -9.61 15.09 0.78
N LYS A 35 -9.94 14.07 1.58
CA LYS A 35 -9.93 12.67 1.13
C LYS A 35 -10.87 12.45 -0.05
N LYS A 36 -12.10 12.96 0.03
CA LYS A 36 -13.07 12.86 -1.07
C LYS A 36 -12.56 13.54 -2.35
N LYS A 37 -11.97 14.73 -2.22
CA LYS A 37 -11.35 15.44 -3.35
C LYS A 37 -10.14 14.69 -3.93
N ALA A 38 -9.34 14.04 -3.08
CA ALA A 38 -8.21 13.23 -3.54
C ALA A 38 -8.69 11.99 -4.32
N GLU A 39 -9.75 11.33 -3.87
CA GLU A 39 -10.39 10.23 -4.58
C GLU A 39 -10.98 10.66 -5.93
N GLU A 40 -11.74 11.76 -5.97
CA GLU A 40 -12.27 12.33 -7.20
C GLU A 40 -11.15 12.69 -8.19
N ARG A 41 -10.06 13.29 -7.69
CA ARG A 41 -8.90 13.63 -8.51
C ARG A 41 -8.19 12.39 -9.06
N ALA A 42 -8.06 11.32 -8.28
CA ALA A 42 -7.44 10.08 -8.75
C ALA A 42 -8.22 9.48 -9.93
N ASN A 43 -9.55 9.43 -9.83
CA ASN A 43 -10.40 8.97 -10.94
C ASN A 43 -10.30 9.90 -12.15
N ASN A 44 -10.34 11.22 -11.99
CA ASN A 44 -10.20 12.16 -13.11
C ASN A 44 -8.84 12.10 -13.83
N LEU A 45 -7.77 11.65 -13.13
CA LEU A 45 -6.45 11.48 -13.73
C LEU A 45 -6.36 10.17 -14.55
N ASP A 46 -7.10 9.15 -14.14
CA ASP A 46 -7.19 7.86 -14.81
C ASP A 46 -8.54 7.19 -14.49
N ASP A 47 -9.49 7.33 -15.41
CA ASP A 47 -10.84 6.76 -15.27
C ASP A 47 -10.81 5.22 -15.18
N GLY A 48 -9.72 4.58 -15.63
CA GLY A 48 -9.51 3.14 -15.58
C GLY A 48 -8.95 2.63 -14.25
N ILE A 49 -8.48 3.51 -13.36
CA ILE A 49 -7.73 3.11 -12.15
C ILE A 49 -8.50 2.17 -11.24
N SER A 50 -9.82 2.32 -11.18
CA SER A 50 -10.73 1.48 -10.37
C SER A 50 -10.88 0.05 -10.89
N SER A 51 -10.59 -0.18 -12.17
CA SER A 51 -10.74 -1.48 -12.86
C SER A 51 -9.41 -2.08 -13.33
N LEU A 52 -8.30 -1.43 -12.98
CA LEU A 52 -6.98 -1.80 -13.46
C LEU A 52 -6.59 -3.20 -12.98
N SER A 53 -6.15 -4.04 -13.92
CA SER A 53 -5.52 -5.32 -13.64
C SER A 53 -4.07 -5.28 -14.06
N PHE A 54 -3.17 -5.73 -13.20
CA PHE A 54 -1.74 -5.75 -13.47
C PHE A 54 -1.05 -6.96 -12.82
N PRO A 55 0.03 -7.48 -13.45
CA PRO A 55 0.80 -8.57 -12.86
C PRO A 55 1.75 -8.06 -11.77
N VAL A 56 1.78 -8.74 -10.63
CA VAL A 56 2.86 -8.59 -9.63
C VAL A 56 4.02 -9.51 -10.03
N SER A 57 5.01 -8.97 -10.73
CA SER A 57 6.08 -9.77 -11.36
C SER A 57 7.34 -9.93 -10.51
N ARG A 58 7.51 -9.11 -9.46
CA ARG A 58 8.71 -9.09 -8.62
C ARG A 58 8.35 -8.75 -7.17
N LEU A 59 9.22 -9.19 -6.25
CA LEU A 59 9.20 -8.80 -4.85
C LEU A 59 10.46 -8.00 -4.53
N ALA A 60 10.37 -7.16 -3.50
CA ALA A 60 11.49 -6.40 -2.98
C ALA A 60 11.48 -6.45 -1.44
N LEU A 61 12.66 -6.59 -0.85
CA LEU A 61 12.84 -6.52 0.60
C LEU A 61 13.19 -5.09 0.98
N TYR A 62 12.49 -4.56 1.97
CA TYR A 62 12.72 -3.23 2.51
C TYR A 62 12.93 -3.31 4.02
N LYS A 63 13.78 -2.42 4.52
CA LYS A 63 13.80 -2.01 5.92
C LYS A 63 12.89 -0.80 6.04
N THR A 64 11.89 -0.88 6.93
CA THR A 64 10.89 0.18 7.11
C THR A 64 10.65 0.43 8.58
N ASP A 65 10.77 1.69 9.01
CA ASP A 65 10.12 2.14 10.24
C ASP A 65 8.69 2.56 9.89
N THR A 66 7.70 1.76 10.31
CA THR A 66 6.30 1.97 9.92
C THR A 66 5.67 3.21 10.58
N GLU A 67 6.32 3.78 11.60
CA GLU A 67 5.87 5.03 12.24
C GLU A 67 6.48 6.27 11.57
N ASP A 68 7.52 6.12 10.74
CA ASP A 68 8.15 7.23 10.03
C ASP A 68 7.30 7.70 8.83
N LYS A 69 6.44 8.68 9.10
CA LYS A 69 5.63 9.35 8.07
C LYS A 69 6.45 10.11 7.01
N THR A 70 7.74 10.38 7.24
CA THR A 70 8.60 11.08 6.26
C THR A 70 9.15 10.16 5.18
N LEU A 71 9.06 8.84 5.38
CA LEU A 71 9.60 7.78 4.53
C LEU A 71 11.12 7.81 4.36
N ARG A 72 11.85 8.63 5.14
CA ARG A 72 13.30 8.78 5.01
C ARG A 72 14.08 7.61 5.56
N SER A 73 13.50 6.89 6.52
CA SER A 73 14.06 5.66 7.08
C SER A 73 13.82 4.43 6.20
N TRP A 74 13.00 4.53 5.16
CA TRP A 74 12.64 3.40 4.32
C TRP A 74 13.73 3.14 3.27
N GLU A 75 14.32 1.96 3.35
CA GLU A 75 15.47 1.60 2.51
C GLU A 75 15.22 0.24 1.86
N LYS A 76 15.45 0.17 0.55
CA LYS A 76 15.46 -1.09 -0.18
C LYS A 76 16.79 -1.81 0.07
N ILE A 77 16.72 -3.09 0.43
CA ILE A 77 17.89 -3.96 0.61
C ILE A 77 18.29 -4.62 -0.72
#